data_AF-A0A0P0N2P0-F1
#
_entry.id   AF-A0A0P0N2P0-F1
#
_cell.length_a   1.000
_cell.length_b   1.000
_cell.length_c   1.000
_cell.angle_alpha   90.00
_cell.angle_beta   90.00
_cell.angle_gamma   90.00
#
_symmetry.space_group_name_H-M   'P 1'
#
loop_
_entity.id
_entity.type
_entity.pdbx_description
1 polymer ?
#
loop_
_entity_poly.entity_id
_entity_poly.type
_entity_poly.pdbx_seq_one_letter_code
_entity_poly.pdbx_strand_id
1 'polypeptide(L)' 'MQRIVTFKIEEDMLAILDRYARMRRLTRSEVIREAIERLLRSEGIEVPKRPSPPRYDPRAPLIEIPV' A
#
# COMPACT_ATOMS: atom_id res chain seq x y z
N MET A 1 8.48 -3.11 0.36
CA MET A 1 8.51 -3.18 1.83
C MET A 1 7.32 -2.38 2.37
N GLN A 2 6.53 -2.90 3.31
CA GLN A 2 5.38 -2.21 3.89
C GLN A 2 5.71 -1.78 5.32
N ARG A 3 5.28 -0.58 5.74
CA ARG A 3 5.44 -0.07 7.11
C ARG A 3 4.07 0.04 7.77
N ILE A 4 3.98 -0.32 9.05
CA ILE A 4 2.75 -0.18 9.83
C ILE A 4 2.49 1.30 10.10
N VAL A 5 1.26 1.73 9.84
CA VAL A 5 0.76 3.07 10.16
C VAL A 5 -0.45 2.88 11.07
N THR A 6 -0.48 3.61 12.19
CA THR A 6 -1.59 3.58 13.14
C THR A 6 -2.33 4.92 13.09
N PHE A 7 -3.65 4.89 13.08
CA PHE A 7 -4.51 6.07 13.14
C PHE A 7 -5.74 5.77 14.00
N LYS A 8 -6.38 6.82 14.51
CA LYS A 8 -7.65 6.71 15.24
C LYS A 8 -8.82 6.76 14.27
N ILE A 9 -9.85 5.96 14.53
CA ILE A 9 -11.07 5.88 13.73
C ILE A 9 -12.25 5.57 14.66
N GLU A 10 -13.42 6.12 14.35
CA GLU A 10 -14.66 5.81 15.08
C GLU A 10 -15.04 4.33 14.89
N GLU A 11 -15.56 3.69 15.92
CA GLU A 11 -15.87 2.25 15.90
C GLU A 11 -16.90 1.89 14.82
N ASP A 12 -17.93 2.73 14.63
CA ASP A 12 -18.96 2.54 13.61
C ASP A 12 -18.35 2.57 12.19
N MET A 13 -17.42 3.49 11.96
CA MET A 13 -16.72 3.59 10.67
C MET A 13 -15.82 2.38 10.43
N LEU A 14 -15.15 1.88 11.46
CA LEU A 14 -14.36 0.64 11.37
C LEU A 14 -15.24 -0.56 11.04
N ALA A 15 -16.41 -0.70 11.66
CA ALA A 15 -17.35 -1.78 11.38
C ALA A 15 -17.86 -1.76 9.92
N ILE A 16 -18.16 -0.58 9.39
CA ILE A 16 -18.55 -0.39 7.99
C ILE A 16 -17.39 -0.75 7.05
N LEU A 17 -16.17 -0.31 7.38
CA LEU A 17 -14.97 -0.63 6.60
C LEU A 17 -14.72 -2.14 6.55
N ASP A 18 -14.83 -2.84 7.67
CA ASP A 18 -14.69 -4.29 7.74
C ASP A 18 -15.76 -5.01 6.92
N ARG A 19 -17.01 -4.53 6.99
CA ARG A 19 -18.10 -5.06 6.15
C ARG A 19 -17.79 -4.87 4.65
N TYR A 20 -17.33 -3.68 4.26
CA TYR A 20 -16.97 -3.38 2.87
C TYR A 20 -15.82 -4.27 2.39
N ALA A 21 -14.76 -4.41 3.19
CA ALA A 21 -13.61 -5.25 2.88
C ALA A 21 -14.05 -6.71 2.68
N ARG A 22 -14.87 -7.24 3.59
CA ARG A 22 -15.41 -8.61 3.51
C ARG A 22 -16.27 -8.82 2.26
N MET A 23 -17.17 -7.88 1.93
CA MET A 23 -18.00 -7.97 0.73
C MET A 23 -17.17 -8.04 -0.55
N ARG A 24 -16.02 -7.38 -0.58
CA ARG A 24 -15.11 -7.36 -1.74
C ARG A 24 -14.00 -8.41 -1.70
N ARG A 25 -13.95 -9.26 -0.66
CA ARG A 25 -12.86 -10.21 -0.41
C ARG A 25 -11.48 -9.54 -0.36
N LEU A 26 -11.42 -8.32 0.15
CA LEU A 26 -10.20 -7.56 0.37
C LEU A 26 -9.88 -7.50 1.87
N THR A 27 -8.63 -7.27 2.20
CA THR A 27 -8.18 -6.91 3.55
C THR A 27 -8.43 -5.42 3.82
N ARG A 28 -8.55 -5.03 5.10
CA ARG A 28 -8.62 -3.61 5.49
C ARG A 28 -7.49 -2.79 4.90
N SER A 29 -6.26 -3.32 4.90
CA SER A 29 -5.08 -2.61 4.40
C SER A 29 -5.12 -2.40 2.88
N GLU A 30 -5.75 -3.28 2.12
CA GLU A 30 -5.98 -3.09 0.68
C GLU A 30 -7.01 -2.00 0.43
N VAL A 31 -8.14 -2.04 1.15
CA VAL A 31 -9.19 -1.01 1.02
C VAL A 31 -8.65 0.37 1.40
N ILE A 32 -7.93 0.47 2.51
CA ILE A 32 -7.33 1.74 2.97
C ILE A 32 -6.30 2.24 1.95
N ARG A 33 -5.42 1.37 1.43
CA ARG A 33 -4.45 1.76 0.40
C ARG A 33 -5.15 2.26 -0.86
N GLU A 34 -6.17 1.55 -1.33
CA GLU A 34 -6.93 1.96 -2.51
C GLU A 34 -7.62 3.31 -2.29
N ALA A 35 -8.20 3.55 -1.12
CA ALA A 35 -8.82 4.84 -0.78
C ALA A 35 -7.78 5.98 -0.77
N ILE A 36 -6.61 5.75 -0.16
CA ILE A 36 -5.51 6.73 -0.13
C ILE A 36 -4.99 7.01 -1.54
N GLU A 37 -4.76 5.98 -2.36
CA GLU A 37 -4.30 6.14 -3.75
C GLU A 37 -5.31 6.93 -4.60
N ARG A 38 -6.61 6.66 -4.43
CA ARG A 38 -7.68 7.39 -5.13
C ARG A 38 -7.72 8.86 -4.72
N LEU A 39 -7.61 9.14 -3.42
CA LEU A 39 -7.57 10.50 -2.88
C LEU A 39 -6.36 11.28 -3.43
N LEU A 40 -5.16 10.69 -3.37
CA LEU A 40 -3.96 11.34 -3.86
C LEU A 40 -4.02 11.60 -5.37
N ARG A 41 -4.56 10.63 -6.14
CA ARG A 41 -4.75 10.79 -7.59
C ARG A 41 -5.73 11.90 -7.93
N SER A 42 -6.82 12.07 -7.18
CA SER A 42 -7.77 13.18 -7.41
C SER A 42 -7.14 14.55 -7.15
N GLU A 43 -6.11 14.62 -6.32
CA GLU A 43 -5.31 15.83 -6.05
C GLU A 43 -4.12 15.99 -7.04
N GLY A 44 -4.02 15.13 -8.06
CA GLY A 44 -2.92 15.16 -9.02
C GLY A 44 -1.58 14.63 -8.49
N ILE A 45 -1.58 13.94 -7.34
CA ILE A 45 -0.39 13.36 -6.73
C ILE A 45 -0.28 11.89 -7.14
N GLU A 46 0.72 11.57 -7.95
CA GLU A 46 1.03 10.18 -8.30
C GLU A 46 1.91 9.52 -7.23
N VAL A 47 1.45 8.37 -6.72
CA VAL A 47 2.25 7.54 -5.82
C VAL A 47 3.16 6.66 -6.66
N PRO A 48 4.50 6.84 -6.63
CA PRO A 48 5.41 5.98 -7.38
C PRO A 48 5.29 4.55 -6.86
N LYS A 49 4.88 3.63 -7.74
CA LYS A 49 4.94 2.20 -7.45
C LYS A 49 6.42 1.85 -7.36
N ARG A 50 6.96 1.69 -6.15
CA ARG A 50 8.29 1.10 -6.00
C ARG A 50 8.26 -0.23 -6.75
N PRO A 51 9.15 -0.45 -7.73
CA PRO A 51 9.25 -1.77 -8.32
C PRO A 51 9.49 -2.74 -7.17
N SER A 52 8.79 -3.88 -7.22
CA SER A 52 9.17 -5.04 -6.42
C SER A 52 10.69 -5.15 -6.54
N PRO A 53 11.44 -5.33 -5.43
CA PRO A 53 12.88 -5.54 -5.55
C PRO A 53 13.08 -6.60 -6.63
N PRO A 54 14.00 -6.38 -7.59
CA PRO A 54 14.21 -7.33 -8.66
C PRO A 54 14.31 -8.71 -8.02
N ARG A 55 13.56 -9.68 -8.54
CA ARG A 55 13.78 -11.08 -8.15
C ARG A 55 15.29 -11.28 -8.28
N TYR A 56 15.93 -11.73 -7.20
CA TYR A 56 17.36 -11.96 -7.20
C TYR A 56 17.72 -12.78 -8.44
N ASP A 57 18.36 -12.11 -9.40
CA ASP A 57 18.88 -12.74 -10.59
C ASP A 57 20.38 -12.94 -10.31
N PRO A 58 20.85 -14.18 -10.09
CA PRO A 58 22.26 -14.45 -9.83
C PRO A 58 23.16 -14.07 -11.02
N ARG A 59 22.61 -13.71 -12.18
CA ARG A 59 23.35 -13.22 -13.34
C ARG A 59 23.43 -11.69 -13.43
N ALA A 60 22.74 -10.96 -12.55
CA ALA A 60 22.81 -9.51 -12.55
C ALA A 60 24.21 -9.06 -12.07
N PRO A 61 24.86 -8.12 -12.77
CA PRO A 61 26.15 -7.59 -12.32
C PRO A 61 26.00 -6.90 -10.96
N LEU A 62 26.89 -7.23 -10.02
CA LEU A 62 26.96 -6.58 -8.71
C LEU A 62 27.45 -5.14 -8.91
N ILE A 63 26.63 -4.16 -8.50
CA ILE A 63 27.02 -2.75 -8.48
C ILE A 63 27.47 -2.45 -7.05
N GLU A 64 28.76 -2.17 -6.86
CA GLU A 64 29.28 -1.68 -5.58
C GLU A 64 28.71 -0.27 -5.33
N ILE A 65 28.01 -0.09 -4.22
CA ILE A 65 27.57 1.24 -3.78
C ILE A 65 28.68 1.78 -2.88
N PRO A 66 29.38 2.87 -3.26
CA PRO A 66 30.38 3.48 -2.39
C PRO A 66 29.71 3.99 -1.10
N VAL A 67 30.35 3.72 0.03
CA VAL A 67 29.87 4.00 1.41
C VAL A 67 30.20 5.42 1.83
#